data_AF-A0A0F9BG73-F1
#
_entry.id   AF-A0A0F9BG73-F1
#
_cell.length_a   1.000
_cell.length_b   1.000
_cell.length_c   1.000
_cell.angle_alpha   90.00
_cell.angle_beta   90.00
_cell.angle_gamma   90.00
#
_symmetry.space_group_name_H-M   'P 1'
#
loop_
_entity.id
_entity.type
_entity.pdbx_description
1 polymer ?
#
loop_
_entity_poly.entity_id
_entity_poly.type
_entity_poly.pdbx_seq_one_letter_code
_entity_poly.pdbx_strand_id
1 'polypeptide(L)'
;NILVNMRRVGRFCIEIIKGKRSGRIRTNLRFFFQGRLDSMARRPKIIKLMAEAGFWLVLVGVEATDDKRLKAINKGCRMDQIEKGIKILHKNGIIVMGNVILGVNINDTLDDILTCINRTGRLTLDLPSFTLLTPFPSTGFYDEMKKKGLLLTEEYGQFNWLNAVIKTNNFTPEVLRKLLFLAFYAVGFYAGNLRNKITLFRRTVGSRGYLYVLHPARIYRSVTAYLKWKKIVLKNLDGIKMRKIRQMRSGSLKQMEGIKREIIKIMT
;
A
#
# COMPACT_ATOMS: atom_id res chain seq x y z
N ASN A 1 8.01 12.01 8.32
CA ASN A 1 8.55 10.65 8.62
C ASN A 1 9.14 10.64 10.02
N ILE A 2 8.60 9.87 10.97
CA ILE A 2 9.07 9.85 12.38
C ILE A 2 10.47 9.22 12.52
N LEU A 3 10.91 8.43 11.54
CA LEU A 3 12.15 7.67 11.60
C LEU A 3 13.39 8.44 11.14
N VAL A 4 13.28 9.75 10.86
CA VAL A 4 14.44 10.57 10.46
C VAL A 4 15.50 10.56 11.56
N ASN A 5 15.09 10.71 12.83
CA ASN A 5 15.99 10.57 13.98
C ASN A 5 15.58 9.38 14.84
N MET A 6 16.03 8.18 14.44
CA MET A 6 15.66 6.96 15.15
C MET A 6 16.20 6.91 16.60
N ARG A 7 17.33 7.57 16.91
CA ARG A 7 17.82 7.64 18.31
C ARG A 7 16.81 8.37 19.20
N ARG A 8 16.26 9.49 18.73
CA ARG A 8 15.18 10.22 19.41
C ARG A 8 13.93 9.35 19.55
N VAL A 9 13.55 8.60 18.51
CA VAL A 9 12.43 7.65 18.58
C VAL A 9 12.66 6.58 19.65
N GLY A 10 13.86 6.02 19.73
CA GLY A 10 14.21 5.05 20.77
C GLY A 10 14.03 5.62 22.18
N ARG A 11 14.55 6.83 22.44
CA ARG A 11 14.36 7.53 23.73
C ARG A 11 12.88 7.78 24.01
N PHE A 12 12.13 8.27 23.02
CA PHE A 12 10.69 8.48 23.13
C PHE A 12 9.96 7.18 23.52
N CYS A 13 10.25 6.06 22.84
CA CYS A 13 9.65 4.77 23.18
C CYS A 13 9.98 4.32 24.60
N ILE A 14 11.23 4.51 25.06
CA ILE A 14 11.63 4.18 26.43
C ILE A 14 10.80 4.97 27.45
N GLU A 15 10.63 6.27 27.25
CA GLU A 15 9.84 7.11 28.15
C GLU A 15 8.34 6.75 28.13
N ILE A 16 7.80 6.39 26.97
CA ILE A 16 6.42 5.86 26.88
C ILE A 16 6.29 4.55 27.67
N ILE A 17 7.25 3.63 27.56
CA ILE A 17 7.24 2.35 28.28
C ILE A 17 7.32 2.59 29.79
N LYS A 18 8.22 3.47 30.25
CA LYS A 18 8.32 3.84 31.67
C LYS A 18 7.02 4.46 32.19
N GLY A 19 6.45 5.41 31.44
CA GLY A 19 5.19 6.05 31.81
C GLY A 19 4.02 5.07 31.87
N LYS A 20 4.00 4.04 31.00
CA LYS A 20 3.00 2.97 31.07
C LYS A 20 3.18 2.09 32.30
N ARG A 21 4.42 1.76 32.67
CA ARG A 21 4.73 0.96 33.87
C ARG A 21 4.39 1.70 35.17
N SER A 22 4.60 3.02 35.20
CA SER A 22 4.32 3.85 36.37
C SER A 22 2.86 4.31 36.47
N GLY A 23 1.98 3.90 35.53
CA GLY A 23 0.59 4.36 35.48
C GLY A 23 0.37 5.80 34.96
N ARG A 24 1.43 6.55 34.66
CA ARG A 24 1.34 7.93 34.12
C ARG A 24 0.73 7.94 32.72
N ILE A 25 0.93 6.87 31.95
CA ILE A 25 0.39 6.68 30.60
C ILE A 25 -0.49 5.44 30.59
N ARG A 26 -1.68 5.55 29.99
CA ARG A 26 -2.60 4.41 29.86
C ARG A 26 -1.96 3.26 29.09
N THR A 27 -2.04 2.05 29.62
CA THR A 27 -1.48 0.84 29.01
C THR A 27 -2.10 0.51 27.66
N ASN A 28 -3.35 0.93 27.41
CA ASN A 28 -4.09 0.73 26.15
C ASN A 28 -3.82 1.80 25.08
N LEU A 29 -3.00 2.83 25.38
CA LEU A 29 -2.56 3.79 24.38
C LEU A 29 -1.75 3.07 23.29
N ARG A 30 -2.11 3.31 22.02
CA ARG A 30 -1.46 2.73 20.86
C ARG A 30 -1.25 3.79 19.78
N PHE A 31 -0.25 3.54 18.95
CA PHE A 31 0.17 4.48 17.92
C PHE A 31 0.10 3.84 16.53
N PHE A 32 -0.40 4.60 15.57
CA PHE A 32 -0.12 4.38 14.16
C PHE A 32 0.95 5.38 13.72
N PHE A 33 1.75 5.04 12.72
CA PHE A 33 2.81 5.93 12.25
C PHE A 33 3.10 5.75 10.76
N GLN A 34 3.81 6.73 10.18
CA GLN A 34 4.35 6.63 8.84
C GLN A 34 5.87 6.55 8.89
N GLY A 35 6.45 5.65 8.10
CA GLY A 35 7.89 5.43 8.10
C GLY A 35 8.43 4.83 6.80
N ARG A 36 9.75 4.68 6.75
CA ARG A 36 10.46 4.04 5.64
C ARG A 36 10.96 2.65 6.03
N LEU A 37 10.78 1.68 5.14
CA LEU A 37 11.18 0.29 5.38
C LEU A 37 12.70 0.13 5.50
N ASP A 38 13.51 0.88 4.74
CA ASP A 38 14.97 0.82 4.84
C ASP A 38 15.51 1.31 6.19
N SER A 39 14.85 2.31 6.79
CA SER A 39 15.17 2.78 8.15
C SER A 39 14.92 1.68 9.18
N MET A 40 13.79 0.99 9.05
CA MET A 40 13.39 -0.11 9.95
C MET A 40 14.31 -1.32 9.78
N ALA A 41 14.68 -1.64 8.54
CA ALA A 41 15.58 -2.74 8.19
C ALA A 41 16.95 -2.62 8.87
N ARG A 42 17.44 -1.38 9.05
CA ARG A 42 18.74 -1.07 9.66
C ARG A 42 18.71 -1.02 11.19
N ARG A 43 17.54 -0.86 11.82
CA ARG A 43 17.46 -0.66 13.29
C ARG A 43 16.37 -1.53 13.96
N PRO A 44 16.48 -2.87 13.88
CA PRO A 44 15.48 -3.77 14.45
C PRO A 44 15.27 -3.59 15.96
N LYS A 45 16.31 -3.21 16.72
CA LYS A 45 16.20 -2.95 18.17
C LYS A 45 15.23 -1.80 18.48
N ILE A 46 15.20 -0.76 17.65
CA ILE A 46 14.27 0.36 17.84
C ILE A 46 12.86 -0.05 17.46
N ILE A 47 12.69 -0.89 16.44
CA ILE A 47 11.35 -1.41 16.08
C ILE A 47 10.76 -2.25 17.21
N LYS A 48 11.59 -3.04 17.91
CA LYS A 48 11.17 -3.75 19.12
C LYS A 48 10.67 -2.78 20.20
N LEU A 49 11.43 -1.71 20.50
CA LEU A 49 11.01 -0.67 21.45
C LEU A 49 9.71 0.03 21.00
N MET A 50 9.52 0.27 19.71
CA MET A 50 8.28 0.83 19.17
C MET A 50 7.10 -0.10 19.44
N ALA A 51 7.24 -1.41 19.19
CA ALA A 51 6.18 -2.37 19.49
C ALA A 51 5.82 -2.38 20.98
N GLU A 52 6.81 -2.43 21.87
CA GLU A 52 6.62 -2.36 23.33
C GLU A 52 5.95 -1.05 23.78
N ALA A 53 6.32 0.08 23.16
CA ALA A 53 5.68 1.37 23.41
C ALA A 53 4.23 1.45 22.89
N GLY A 54 3.77 0.47 22.10
CA GLY A 54 2.40 0.38 21.59
C GLY A 54 2.20 0.84 20.15
N PHE A 55 3.27 0.99 19.37
CA PHE A 55 3.15 1.13 17.93
C PHE A 55 2.73 -0.21 17.33
N TRP A 56 1.63 -0.23 16.58
CA TRP A 56 1.03 -1.50 16.12
C TRP A 56 0.67 -1.52 14.64
N LEU A 57 0.63 -0.36 13.98
CA LEU A 57 0.34 -0.23 12.57
C LEU A 57 1.23 0.83 11.95
N VAL A 58 1.83 0.51 10.80
CA VAL A 58 2.66 1.43 10.04
C VAL A 58 2.15 1.58 8.61
N LEU A 59 2.14 2.82 8.12
CA LEU A 59 1.98 3.12 6.70
C LEU A 59 3.35 3.37 6.08
N VAL A 60 3.66 2.63 5.01
CA VAL A 60 4.94 2.69 4.31
C VAL A 60 4.72 2.88 2.81
N GLY A 61 5.54 3.74 2.20
CA GLY A 61 5.65 3.83 0.74
C GLY A 61 6.61 2.76 0.23
N VAL A 62 6.06 1.74 -0.43
CA VAL A 62 6.82 0.76 -1.25
C VAL A 62 7.15 1.40 -2.60
N GLU A 63 6.18 2.11 -3.17
CA GLU A 63 6.25 2.92 -4.40
C GLU A 63 6.49 2.13 -5.68
N ALA A 64 7.49 1.26 -5.73
CA ALA A 64 7.76 0.36 -6.85
C ALA A 64 8.19 -1.04 -6.36
N THR A 65 8.17 -2.03 -7.25
CA THR A 65 8.41 -3.45 -6.91
C THR A 65 9.67 -4.04 -7.55
N ASP A 66 10.57 -3.20 -8.06
CA ASP A 66 11.89 -3.59 -8.55
C ASP A 66 12.92 -2.49 -8.37
N ASP A 67 14.19 -2.89 -8.24
CA ASP A 67 15.31 -1.99 -7.96
C ASP A 67 15.51 -0.94 -9.07
N LYS A 68 15.23 -1.28 -10.34
CA LYS A 68 15.35 -0.34 -11.46
C LYS A 68 14.39 0.84 -11.30
N ARG A 69 13.12 0.55 -11.01
CA ARG A 69 12.10 1.58 -10.78
C ARG A 69 12.33 2.35 -9.49
N LEU A 70 12.72 1.68 -8.41
CA LEU A 70 13.07 2.35 -7.15
C LEU A 70 14.22 3.35 -7.33
N LYS A 71 15.21 3.01 -8.16
CA LYS A 71 16.29 3.93 -8.55
C LYS A 71 15.77 5.09 -9.39
N ALA A 72 14.90 4.82 -10.37
CA ALA A 72 14.34 5.85 -11.26
C ALA A 72 13.54 6.93 -10.50
N ILE A 73 12.79 6.55 -9.47
CA ILE A 73 12.05 7.49 -8.62
C ILE A 73 12.90 8.06 -7.47
N ASN A 74 14.21 7.80 -7.46
CA ASN A 74 15.14 8.20 -6.41
C ASN A 74 14.66 7.82 -4.99
N LYS A 75 14.09 6.62 -4.82
CA LYS A 75 13.61 6.16 -3.51
C LYS A 75 14.75 6.06 -2.48
N GLY A 76 15.95 5.71 -2.96
CA GLY A 76 17.14 5.50 -2.12
C GLY A 76 17.11 4.20 -1.30
N CYS A 77 16.39 3.17 -1.77
CA CYS A 77 16.43 1.84 -1.16
C CYS A 77 16.29 0.73 -2.21
N ARG A 78 16.58 -0.51 -1.80
CA ARG A 78 16.46 -1.72 -2.60
C ARG A 78 15.33 -2.65 -2.09
N MET A 79 14.88 -3.57 -2.94
CA MET A 79 13.81 -4.52 -2.63
C MET A 79 14.15 -5.43 -1.43
N ASP A 80 15.41 -5.83 -1.29
CA ASP A 80 15.87 -6.63 -0.14
C ASP A 80 15.69 -5.88 1.20
N GLN A 81 15.91 -4.57 1.20
CA GLN A 81 15.69 -3.71 2.37
C GLN A 81 14.20 -3.54 2.68
N ILE A 82 13.35 -3.44 1.64
CA ILE A 82 11.89 -3.40 1.77
C ILE A 82 11.39 -4.69 2.43
N GLU A 83 11.77 -5.84 1.89
CA GLU A 83 11.38 -7.16 2.41
C GLU A 83 11.90 -7.39 3.84
N LYS A 84 13.16 -7.02 4.10
CA LYS A 84 13.75 -7.10 5.44
C LYS A 84 13.00 -6.21 6.45
N GLY A 85 12.63 -5.00 6.05
CA GLY A 85 11.83 -4.08 6.86
C GLY A 85 10.48 -4.69 7.23
N ILE A 86 9.77 -5.24 6.25
CA ILE A 86 8.48 -5.94 6.44
C ILE A 86 8.64 -7.10 7.43
N LYS A 87 9.66 -7.95 7.23
CA LYS A 87 9.95 -9.09 8.11
C LYS A 87 10.21 -8.65 9.56
N ILE A 88 10.95 -7.56 9.77
CA ILE A 88 11.24 -7.02 11.11
C ILE A 88 9.97 -6.49 11.78
N LEU A 89 9.11 -5.76 11.05
CA LEU A 89 7.83 -5.28 11.57
C LEU A 89 6.92 -6.44 11.99
N HIS A 90 6.78 -7.44 11.11
CA HIS A 90 5.99 -8.64 11.37
C HIS A 90 6.49 -9.42 12.59
N LYS A 91 7.81 -9.55 12.76
CA LYS A 91 8.42 -10.20 13.94
C LYS A 91 8.02 -9.52 15.26
N ASN A 92 7.70 -8.24 15.22
CA ASN A 92 7.29 -7.46 16.39
C ASN A 92 5.76 -7.22 16.44
N GLY A 93 4.97 -7.94 15.63
CA GLY A 93 3.52 -7.81 15.61
C GLY A 93 2.99 -6.49 15.05
N ILE A 94 3.82 -5.72 14.35
CA ILE A 94 3.42 -4.45 13.72
C ILE A 94 2.83 -4.75 12.33
N ILE A 95 1.61 -4.27 12.12
CA ILE A 95 0.85 -4.39 10.87
C ILE A 95 1.43 -3.45 9.83
N VAL A 96 1.64 -3.95 8.61
CA VAL A 96 2.22 -3.19 7.49
C VAL A 96 1.15 -2.83 6.46
N MET A 97 0.80 -1.54 6.44
CA MET A 97 0.04 -0.93 5.34
C MET A 97 1.02 -0.39 4.31
N GLY A 98 1.14 -1.07 3.17
CA GLY A 98 2.11 -0.71 2.12
C GLY A 98 1.42 -0.11 0.90
N ASN A 99 1.91 1.04 0.45
CA ASN A 99 1.39 1.70 -0.75
C ASN A 99 2.34 1.56 -1.94
N VAL A 100 1.80 1.14 -3.09
CA VAL A 100 2.51 1.02 -4.37
C VAL A 100 1.93 2.02 -5.37
N ILE A 101 2.78 2.67 -6.15
CA ILE A 101 2.35 3.58 -7.21
C ILE A 101 2.31 2.80 -8.51
N LEU A 102 1.19 2.85 -9.22
CA LEU A 102 1.06 2.32 -10.58
C LEU A 102 1.31 3.45 -11.58
N GLY A 103 2.01 3.15 -12.66
CA GLY A 103 2.40 4.16 -13.64
C GLY A 103 3.46 5.13 -13.09
N VAL A 104 4.45 4.63 -12.35
CA VAL A 104 5.59 5.44 -11.90
C VAL A 104 6.41 5.97 -13.07
N ASN A 105 6.31 5.31 -14.22
CA ASN A 105 6.87 5.76 -15.48
C ASN A 105 5.73 6.01 -16.48
N ILE A 106 5.75 7.16 -17.15
CA ILE A 106 4.79 7.50 -18.21
C ILE A 106 4.82 6.52 -19.39
N ASN A 107 5.90 5.74 -19.52
CA ASN A 107 6.10 4.69 -20.52
C ASN A 107 5.81 3.28 -20.01
N ASP A 108 5.29 3.10 -18.78
CA ASP A 108 4.97 1.76 -18.29
C ASP A 108 4.03 1.05 -19.28
N THR A 109 4.32 -0.21 -19.58
CA THR A 109 3.49 -1.06 -20.44
C THR A 109 2.44 -1.80 -19.61
N LEU A 110 1.52 -2.51 -20.27
CA LEU A 110 0.55 -3.34 -19.56
C LEU A 110 1.24 -4.47 -18.77
N ASP A 111 2.30 -5.06 -19.32
CA ASP A 111 3.06 -6.11 -18.65
C ASP A 111 3.80 -5.59 -17.41
N ASP A 112 4.27 -4.35 -17.46
CA ASP A 112 4.90 -3.67 -16.34
C ASP A 112 3.94 -3.51 -15.15
N ILE A 113 2.74 -3.02 -15.42
CA ILE A 113 1.70 -2.84 -14.39
C ILE A 113 1.28 -4.18 -13.82
N LEU A 114 1.01 -5.18 -14.67
CA LEU A 114 0.60 -6.52 -14.21
C LEU A 114 1.72 -7.21 -13.41
N THR A 115 2.98 -7.05 -13.82
CA THR A 115 4.14 -7.55 -13.07
C THR A 115 4.24 -6.86 -11.71
N CYS A 116 4.02 -5.55 -11.65
CA CYS A 116 4.01 -4.79 -10.41
C CYS A 116 2.92 -5.28 -9.45
N ILE A 117 1.71 -5.52 -9.95
CA ILE A 117 0.59 -6.08 -9.17
C ILE A 117 0.96 -7.47 -8.63
N ASN A 118 1.50 -8.34 -9.48
CA ASN A 118 1.92 -9.69 -9.10
C ASN A 118 2.99 -9.67 -8.00
N ARG A 119 4.04 -8.84 -8.17
CA ARG A 119 5.11 -8.69 -7.17
C ARG A 119 4.58 -8.11 -5.86
N THR A 120 3.66 -7.16 -5.91
CA THR A 120 3.02 -6.61 -4.71
C THR A 120 2.31 -7.69 -3.89
N GLY A 121 1.61 -8.60 -4.58
CA GLY A 121 0.96 -9.75 -3.94
C GLY A 121 1.93 -10.70 -3.21
N ARG A 122 3.23 -10.67 -3.55
CA ARG A 122 4.28 -11.49 -2.91
C ARG A 122 4.94 -10.81 -1.71
N LEU A 123 4.84 -9.47 -1.57
CA LEU A 123 5.50 -8.71 -0.49
C LEU A 123 4.91 -8.94 0.91
N THR A 124 3.90 -9.80 1.08
CA THR A 124 3.25 -10.14 2.35
C THR A 124 2.73 -8.93 3.15
N LEU A 125 2.40 -7.83 2.47
CA LEU A 125 1.81 -6.65 3.10
C LEU A 125 0.46 -7.03 3.76
N ASP A 126 0.25 -6.60 5.00
CA ASP A 126 -1.02 -6.83 5.70
C ASP A 126 -2.16 -6.06 5.04
N LEU A 127 -1.91 -4.80 4.66
CA LEU A 127 -2.88 -3.91 4.02
C LEU A 127 -2.24 -3.27 2.77
N PRO A 128 -2.17 -3.99 1.64
CA PRO A 128 -1.66 -3.44 0.39
C PRO A 128 -2.63 -2.39 -0.16
N SER A 129 -2.07 -1.29 -0.63
CA SER A 129 -2.78 -0.17 -1.25
C SER A 129 -2.09 0.22 -2.56
N PHE A 130 -2.88 0.77 -3.48
CA PHE A 130 -2.40 1.25 -4.77
C PHE A 130 -2.85 2.69 -4.99
N THR A 131 -2.02 3.42 -5.73
CA THR A 131 -2.26 4.82 -6.12
C THR A 131 -1.73 5.04 -7.54
N LEU A 132 -2.26 6.04 -8.23
CA LEU A 132 -1.68 6.54 -9.47
C LEU A 132 -0.70 7.67 -9.17
N LEU A 133 0.32 7.81 -10.02
CA LEU A 133 1.26 8.91 -9.93
C LEU A 133 0.51 10.25 -10.08
N THR A 134 0.59 11.09 -9.05
CA THR A 134 -0.14 12.36 -8.97
C THR A 134 0.85 13.49 -8.66
N PRO A 135 1.12 14.40 -9.62
CA PRO A 135 1.93 15.59 -9.37
C PRO A 135 1.11 16.60 -8.57
N PHE A 136 1.39 16.75 -7.28
CA PHE A 136 0.67 17.74 -6.48
C PHE A 136 1.10 19.17 -6.82
N PRO A 137 0.15 20.14 -6.90
CA PRO A 137 0.47 21.54 -7.12
C PRO A 137 1.58 22.03 -6.19
N SER A 138 2.43 22.92 -6.71
CA SER A 138 3.60 23.48 -6.01
C SER A 138 4.72 22.48 -5.69
N THR A 139 4.71 21.28 -6.27
CA THR A 139 5.87 20.37 -6.24
C THR A 139 6.70 20.53 -7.50
N GLY A 140 8.01 20.34 -7.41
CA GLY A 140 8.88 20.39 -8.61
C GLY A 140 8.48 19.37 -9.68
N PHE A 141 7.88 18.23 -9.28
CA PHE A 141 7.33 17.25 -10.21
C PHE A 141 6.08 17.78 -10.94
N TYR A 142 5.23 18.56 -10.27
CA TYR A 142 4.13 19.25 -10.94
C TYR A 142 4.60 20.29 -11.95
N ASP A 143 5.58 21.11 -11.57
CA ASP A 143 6.14 22.10 -12.49
C ASP A 143 6.77 21.44 -13.72
N GLU A 144 7.45 20.30 -13.53
CA GLU A 144 7.99 19.49 -14.61
C GLU A 144 6.88 18.96 -15.55
N MET A 145 5.82 18.35 -14.99
CA MET A 145 4.73 17.81 -15.80
C MET A 145 3.95 18.92 -16.52
N LYS A 146 3.78 20.09 -15.88
CA LYS A 146 3.12 21.26 -16.47
C LYS A 146 3.95 21.80 -17.64
N LYS A 147 5.25 22.00 -17.46
CA LYS A 147 6.17 22.46 -18.52
C LYS A 147 6.20 21.51 -19.72
N LYS A 148 6.08 20.20 -19.48
CA LYS A 148 6.01 19.18 -20.55
C LYS A 148 4.63 19.06 -21.22
N GLY A 149 3.62 19.83 -20.79
CA GLY A 149 2.26 19.71 -21.32
C GLY A 149 1.57 18.36 -21.01
N LEU A 150 2.04 17.68 -19.96
CA LEU A 150 1.59 16.34 -19.57
C LEU A 150 0.43 16.35 -18.58
N LEU A 151 0.08 17.49 -17.97
CA LEU A 151 -1.11 17.57 -17.13
C LEU A 151 -2.38 17.37 -17.96
N LEU A 152 -3.31 16.55 -17.46
CA LEU A 152 -4.62 16.34 -18.06
C LEU A 152 -5.66 17.35 -17.58
N THR A 153 -5.44 17.92 -16.38
CA THR A 153 -6.34 18.88 -15.74
C THR A 153 -5.55 19.71 -14.73
N GLU A 154 -6.04 20.91 -14.45
CA GLU A 154 -5.60 21.76 -13.33
C GLU A 154 -6.70 21.89 -12.25
N GLU A 155 -7.77 21.12 -12.34
CA GLU A 155 -8.78 21.03 -11.27
C GLU A 155 -8.20 20.25 -10.08
N TYR A 156 -7.75 20.98 -9.06
CA TYR A 156 -7.05 20.38 -7.91
C TYR A 156 -7.87 19.34 -7.14
N GLY A 157 -9.21 19.37 -7.21
CA GLY A 157 -10.07 18.33 -6.66
C GLY A 157 -9.87 16.94 -7.27
N GLN A 158 -9.29 16.86 -8.48
CA GLN A 158 -8.98 15.61 -9.16
C GLN A 158 -7.66 14.97 -8.68
N PHE A 159 -6.81 15.71 -7.97
CA PHE A 159 -5.47 15.27 -7.54
C PHE A 159 -5.57 14.46 -6.23
N ASN A 160 -6.14 13.25 -6.33
CA ASN A 160 -6.54 12.44 -5.17
C ASN A 160 -5.94 11.02 -5.16
N TRP A 161 -4.87 10.79 -5.94
CA TRP A 161 -4.21 9.49 -6.14
C TRP A 161 -5.02 8.40 -6.85
N LEU A 162 -6.32 8.57 -7.07
CA LEU A 162 -7.20 7.59 -7.71
C LEU A 162 -7.55 7.95 -9.15
N ASN A 163 -7.40 9.22 -9.50
CA ASN A 163 -7.62 9.73 -10.84
C ASN A 163 -6.28 9.86 -11.58
N ALA A 164 -6.28 9.54 -12.87
CA ALA A 164 -5.16 9.84 -13.74
C ALA A 164 -5.23 11.33 -14.11
N VAL A 165 -4.23 12.09 -13.66
CA VAL A 165 -4.11 13.54 -13.91
C VAL A 165 -2.89 13.89 -14.77
N ILE A 166 -2.14 12.88 -15.20
CA ILE A 166 -1.01 13.00 -16.14
C ILE A 166 -1.23 12.12 -17.38
N LYS A 167 -0.79 12.61 -18.53
CA LYS A 167 -0.73 11.86 -19.79
C LYS A 167 0.32 10.76 -19.66
N THR A 168 -0.01 9.58 -20.17
CA THR A 168 0.92 8.46 -20.34
C THR A 168 0.91 8.03 -21.79
N ASN A 169 2.00 7.42 -22.26
CA ASN A 169 2.15 7.09 -23.68
C ASN A 169 1.32 5.86 -24.08
N ASN A 170 1.08 4.95 -23.12
CA ASN A 170 0.45 3.67 -23.41
C ASN A 170 -1.00 3.55 -22.91
N PHE A 171 -1.49 4.50 -22.11
CA PHE A 171 -2.80 4.34 -21.48
C PHE A 171 -3.62 5.64 -21.45
N THR A 172 -4.92 5.47 -21.70
CA THR A 172 -5.91 6.50 -21.41
C THR A 172 -6.18 6.58 -19.90
N PRO A 173 -6.71 7.71 -19.40
CA PRO A 173 -7.09 7.86 -18.00
C PRO A 173 -8.06 6.78 -17.50
N GLU A 174 -9.00 6.37 -18.37
CA GLU A 174 -9.95 5.31 -18.06
C GLU A 174 -9.25 3.97 -17.85
N VAL A 175 -8.32 3.60 -18.75
CA VAL A 175 -7.58 2.35 -18.65
C VAL A 175 -6.72 2.33 -17.39
N LEU A 176 -6.01 3.41 -17.06
CA LEU A 176 -5.23 3.51 -15.82
C LEU A 176 -6.11 3.33 -14.57
N ARG A 177 -7.30 3.93 -14.58
CA ARG A 177 -8.27 3.76 -13.50
C ARG A 177 -8.72 2.30 -13.40
N LYS A 178 -9.06 1.64 -14.50
CA LYS A 178 -9.40 0.20 -14.49
C LYS A 178 -8.25 -0.65 -13.95
N LEU A 179 -7.00 -0.36 -14.35
CA LEU A 179 -5.79 -1.04 -13.87
C LEU A 179 -5.55 -0.83 -12.37
N LEU A 180 -5.80 0.37 -11.84
CA LEU A 180 -5.76 0.65 -10.42
C LEU A 180 -6.74 -0.23 -9.63
N PHE A 181 -8.00 -0.29 -10.08
CA PHE A 181 -9.01 -1.12 -9.42
C PHE A 181 -8.77 -2.62 -9.63
N LEU A 182 -8.15 -3.00 -10.74
CA LEU A 182 -7.69 -4.35 -11.01
C LEU A 182 -6.63 -4.78 -9.99
N ALA A 183 -5.69 -3.90 -9.64
CA ALA A 183 -4.68 -4.14 -8.61
C ALA A 183 -5.31 -4.39 -7.24
N PHE A 184 -6.28 -3.55 -6.83
CA PHE A 184 -7.03 -3.75 -5.60
C PHE A 184 -7.77 -5.09 -5.56
N TYR A 185 -8.34 -5.53 -6.69
CA TYR A 185 -8.98 -6.83 -6.80
C TYR A 185 -7.98 -7.99 -6.69
N ALA A 186 -6.89 -7.90 -7.46
CA ALA A 186 -5.88 -8.95 -7.63
C ALA A 186 -5.24 -9.32 -6.30
N VAL A 187 -4.88 -8.30 -5.51
CA VAL A 187 -4.28 -8.47 -4.18
C VAL A 187 -5.35 -8.70 -3.10
N GLY A 188 -6.48 -9.32 -3.47
CA GLY A 188 -7.41 -9.95 -2.53
C GLY A 188 -8.51 -9.07 -1.92
N PHE A 189 -8.68 -7.83 -2.39
CA PHE A 189 -9.34 -6.74 -1.64
C PHE A 189 -8.66 -6.53 -0.26
N TYR A 190 -9.17 -5.60 0.55
CA TYR A 190 -8.71 -5.33 1.93
C TYR A 190 -8.11 -6.58 2.60
N ALA A 191 -6.81 -6.53 2.88
CA ALA A 191 -6.03 -7.56 3.56
C ALA A 191 -5.65 -8.86 2.81
N GLY A 192 -5.60 -8.89 1.47
CA GLY A 192 -4.90 -9.99 0.77
C GLY A 192 -5.70 -11.30 0.68
N ASN A 193 -4.96 -12.42 0.55
CA ASN A 193 -5.52 -13.77 0.54
C ASN A 193 -5.94 -14.25 1.95
N LEU A 194 -6.55 -15.44 2.06
CA LEU A 194 -7.05 -15.97 3.33
C LEU A 194 -5.94 -16.08 4.40
N ARG A 195 -4.74 -16.54 4.00
CA ARG A 195 -3.58 -16.64 4.90
C ARG A 195 -3.21 -15.26 5.46
N ASN A 196 -3.21 -14.23 4.62
CA ASN A 196 -2.92 -12.86 5.05
C ASN A 196 -4.00 -12.33 6.00
N LYS A 197 -5.28 -12.59 5.73
CA LYS A 197 -6.40 -12.23 6.63
C LYS A 197 -6.27 -12.88 8.01
N ILE A 198 -5.96 -14.18 8.06
CA ILE A 198 -5.71 -14.89 9.32
C ILE A 198 -4.51 -14.27 10.06
N THR A 199 -3.45 -13.95 9.34
CA THR A 199 -2.23 -13.37 9.92
C THR A 199 -2.50 -11.95 10.45
N LEU A 200 -3.21 -11.12 9.69
CA LEU A 200 -3.66 -9.79 10.11
C LEU A 200 -4.54 -9.88 11.36
N PHE A 201 -5.50 -10.82 11.39
CA PHE A 201 -6.34 -11.05 12.57
C PHE A 201 -5.47 -11.37 13.80
N ARG A 202 -4.55 -12.35 13.67
CA ARG A 202 -3.63 -12.74 14.76
C ARG A 202 -2.76 -11.56 15.25
N ARG A 203 -2.18 -10.76 14.34
CA ARG A 203 -1.40 -9.56 14.70
C ARG A 203 -2.25 -8.48 15.36
N THR A 204 -3.47 -8.28 14.89
CA THR A 204 -4.39 -7.30 15.47
C THR A 204 -4.81 -7.73 16.87
N VAL A 205 -5.14 -9.01 17.08
CA VAL A 205 -5.42 -9.56 18.41
C VAL A 205 -4.19 -9.44 19.31
N GLY A 206 -3.00 -9.81 18.84
CA GLY A 206 -1.77 -9.71 19.62
C GLY A 206 -1.42 -8.28 20.05
N SER A 207 -1.71 -7.28 19.21
CA SER A 207 -1.37 -5.88 19.48
C SER A 207 -2.49 -5.09 20.20
N ARG A 208 -3.76 -5.44 19.98
CA ARG A 208 -4.93 -4.69 20.45
C ARG A 208 -5.88 -5.47 21.36
N GLY A 209 -5.76 -6.79 21.42
CA GLY A 209 -6.62 -7.69 22.21
C GLY A 209 -7.90 -8.12 21.48
N TYR A 210 -8.54 -9.18 21.98
CA TYR A 210 -9.78 -9.74 21.40
C TYR A 210 -10.95 -8.75 21.47
N LEU A 211 -11.12 -8.06 22.60
CA LEU A 211 -12.19 -7.07 22.77
C LEU A 211 -12.13 -5.95 21.71
N TYR A 212 -10.93 -5.58 21.27
CA TYR A 212 -10.79 -4.60 20.20
C TYR A 212 -11.30 -5.13 18.86
N VAL A 213 -10.97 -6.36 18.51
CA VAL A 213 -11.30 -6.97 17.21
C VAL A 213 -12.77 -7.37 17.15
N LEU A 214 -13.30 -7.95 18.22
CA LEU A 214 -14.66 -8.47 18.31
C LEU A 214 -15.71 -7.41 18.70
N HIS A 215 -15.30 -6.15 18.88
CA HIS A 215 -16.22 -5.08 19.21
C HIS A 215 -17.34 -4.95 18.15
N PRO A 216 -18.64 -5.08 18.51
CA PRO A 216 -19.74 -5.14 17.54
C PRO A 216 -19.77 -3.97 16.55
N ALA A 217 -19.66 -2.74 17.05
CA ALA A 217 -19.60 -1.54 16.20
C ALA A 217 -18.38 -1.50 15.25
N ARG A 218 -17.27 -2.18 15.57
CA ARG A 218 -16.10 -2.28 14.68
C ARG A 218 -16.33 -3.36 13.63
N ILE A 219 -16.90 -4.50 14.00
CA ILE A 219 -17.28 -5.54 13.05
C ILE A 219 -18.24 -4.95 12.02
N TYR A 220 -19.32 -4.29 12.48
CA TYR A 220 -20.28 -3.63 11.62
C TYR A 220 -19.61 -2.63 10.67
N ARG A 221 -18.78 -1.71 11.17
CA ARG A 221 -18.03 -0.75 10.35
C ARG A 221 -17.08 -1.42 9.36
N SER A 222 -16.41 -2.50 9.76
CA SER A 222 -15.46 -3.21 8.89
C SER A 222 -16.17 -3.96 7.77
N VAL A 223 -17.29 -4.64 8.08
CA VAL A 223 -18.11 -5.35 7.10
C VAL A 223 -18.74 -4.35 6.12
N THR A 224 -19.35 -3.28 6.62
CA THR A 224 -19.96 -2.23 5.76
C THR A 224 -18.92 -1.55 4.88
N ALA A 225 -17.75 -1.19 5.42
CA ALA A 225 -16.65 -0.63 4.64
C ALA A 225 -16.16 -1.62 3.56
N TYR A 226 -16.00 -2.90 3.90
CA TYR A 226 -15.62 -3.93 2.94
C TYR A 226 -16.64 -4.08 1.81
N LEU A 227 -17.95 -4.13 2.12
CA LEU A 227 -19.00 -4.25 1.11
C LEU A 227 -19.06 -3.01 0.19
N LYS A 228 -18.97 -1.81 0.76
CA LYS A 228 -18.89 -0.55 -0.01
C LYS A 228 -17.67 -0.56 -0.92
N TRP A 229 -16.50 -0.91 -0.38
CA TRP A 229 -15.25 -0.98 -1.15
C TRP A 229 -15.32 -2.01 -2.28
N LYS A 230 -15.83 -3.22 -1.99
CA LYS A 230 -16.03 -4.26 -3.00
C LYS A 230 -16.95 -3.77 -4.13
N LYS A 231 -18.04 -3.07 -3.81
CA LYS A 231 -18.94 -2.49 -4.82
C LYS A 231 -18.22 -1.46 -5.70
N ILE A 232 -17.44 -0.56 -5.10
CA ILE A 232 -16.65 0.44 -5.84
C ILE A 232 -15.67 -0.23 -6.79
N VAL A 233 -14.88 -1.19 -6.29
CA VAL A 233 -13.87 -1.86 -7.12
C VAL A 233 -14.52 -2.62 -8.27
N LEU A 234 -15.61 -3.37 -8.02
CA LEU A 234 -16.29 -4.12 -9.06
C LEU A 234 -16.91 -3.20 -10.13
N LYS A 235 -17.53 -2.09 -9.73
CA LYS A 235 -18.06 -1.09 -10.67
C LYS A 235 -16.97 -0.51 -11.59
N ASN A 236 -15.77 -0.28 -11.07
CA ASN A 236 -14.66 0.21 -11.89
C ASN A 236 -14.03 -0.88 -12.78
N LEU A 237 -14.45 -2.14 -12.64
CA LEU A 237 -14.03 -3.26 -13.48
C LEU A 237 -15.11 -3.69 -14.48
N ASP A 238 -16.21 -2.94 -14.58
CA ASP A 238 -17.22 -3.14 -15.60
C ASP A 238 -16.60 -3.09 -17.01
N GLY A 239 -17.07 -3.99 -17.88
CA GLY A 239 -16.48 -4.24 -19.20
C GLY A 239 -15.40 -5.33 -19.24
N ILE A 240 -14.88 -5.78 -18.09
CA ILE A 240 -13.93 -6.91 -18.03
C ILE A 240 -14.65 -8.17 -17.53
N LYS A 241 -14.56 -9.28 -18.29
CA LYS A 241 -15.22 -10.54 -17.92
C LYS A 241 -14.77 -11.05 -16.53
N MET A 242 -15.70 -11.16 -15.59
CA MET A 242 -15.43 -11.61 -14.21
C MET A 242 -14.68 -12.95 -14.10
N ARG A 243 -14.93 -13.89 -15.02
CA ARG A 243 -14.20 -15.17 -15.08
C ARG A 243 -12.69 -14.94 -15.23
N LYS A 244 -12.29 -13.96 -16.05
CA LYS A 244 -10.89 -13.60 -16.27
C LYS A 244 -10.31 -12.90 -15.06
N ILE A 245 -11.01 -11.93 -14.46
CA ILE A 245 -10.55 -11.24 -13.24
C ILE A 245 -10.28 -12.23 -12.09
N ARG A 246 -11.12 -13.26 -11.93
CA ARG A 246 -10.90 -14.33 -10.93
C ARG A 246 -9.61 -15.12 -11.15
N GLN A 247 -9.17 -15.31 -12.40
CA GLN A 247 -7.92 -16.01 -12.75
C GLN A 247 -6.66 -15.26 -12.28
N MET A 248 -6.76 -13.98 -11.96
CA MET A 248 -5.63 -13.23 -11.39
C MET A 248 -5.33 -13.63 -9.94
N ARG A 249 -6.34 -14.06 -9.18
CA ARG A 249 -6.18 -14.42 -7.75
C ARG A 249 -5.35 -15.68 -7.55
N SER A 250 -5.26 -16.54 -8.57
CA SER A 250 -4.43 -17.74 -8.54
C SER A 250 -2.95 -17.47 -8.82
N GLY A 251 -2.56 -16.24 -9.20
CA GLY A 251 -1.15 -15.79 -9.19
C GLY A 251 -0.26 -16.31 -10.32
N SER A 252 -0.80 -16.97 -11.34
CA SER A 252 -0.01 -17.44 -12.50
C SER A 252 0.07 -16.37 -13.60
N LEU A 253 1.29 -16.05 -14.05
CA LEU A 253 1.53 -15.12 -15.18
C LEU A 253 0.86 -15.61 -16.48
N LYS A 254 0.85 -16.93 -16.75
CA LYS A 254 0.14 -17.52 -17.91
C LYS A 254 -1.37 -17.24 -17.89
N GLN A 255 -1.95 -17.08 -16.70
CA GLN A 255 -3.38 -16.77 -16.54
C GLN A 255 -3.68 -15.27 -16.71
N MET A 256 -2.65 -14.41 -16.68
CA MET A 256 -2.80 -12.96 -16.92
C MET A 256 -2.97 -12.62 -18.40
N GLU A 257 -2.58 -13.50 -19.33
CA GLU A 257 -2.79 -13.29 -20.78
C GLU A 257 -4.26 -13.08 -21.15
N GLY A 258 -5.17 -13.82 -20.49
CA GLY A 258 -6.60 -13.71 -20.73
C GLY A 258 -7.18 -12.35 -20.31
N ILE A 259 -6.64 -11.76 -19.24
CA ILE A 259 -6.98 -10.40 -18.81
C ILE A 259 -6.30 -9.38 -19.71
N LYS A 260 -5.04 -9.61 -20.08
CA LYS A 260 -4.27 -8.74 -20.98
C LYS A 260 -5.03 -8.51 -22.29
N ARG A 261 -5.55 -9.57 -22.91
CA ARG A 261 -6.36 -9.46 -24.14
C ARG A 261 -7.63 -8.62 -23.96
N GLU A 262 -8.31 -8.73 -22.82
CA GLU A 262 -9.53 -7.95 -22.55
C GLU A 262 -9.20 -6.48 -22.27
N ILE A 263 -8.08 -6.19 -21.60
CA ILE A 263 -7.62 -4.82 -21.40
C ILE A 263 -7.18 -4.20 -22.73
N ILE A 264 -6.47 -4.94 -23.58
CA ILE A 264 -6.08 -4.47 -24.92
C ILE A 264 -7.31 -4.08 -25.74
N LYS A 265 -8.40 -4.86 -25.70
CA LYS A 265 -9.67 -4.51 -26.38
C LYS A 265 -10.31 -3.22 -25.87
N ILE A 266 -10.01 -2.80 -24.64
CA ILE A 266 -10.49 -1.54 -24.06
C ILE A 266 -9.52 -0.39 -24.40
N MET A 267 -8.27 -0.71 -24.74
CA MET A 267 -7.25 0.26 -25.16
C MET A 267 -7.37 0.65 -26.65
N THR A 268 -7.87 -0.26 -27.48
CA THR A 268 -8.18 -0.07 -28.91
C THR A 268 -9.57 0.50 -29.11
#